data_AF-A0A224YQD3-F1
#
_entry.id   AF-A0A224YQD3-F1
#
_cell.length_a   1.000
_cell.length_b   1.000
_cell.length_c   1.000
_cell.angle_alpha   90.00
_cell.angle_beta   90.00
_cell.angle_gamma   90.00
#
_symmetry.space_group_name_H-M   'P 1'
#
loop_
_entity.id
_entity.type
_entity.pdbx_description
1 polymer ?
#
loop_
_entity_poly.entity_id
_entity_poly.type
_entity_poly.pdbx_seq_one_letter_code
_entity_poly.pdbx_strand_id
1 'polypeptide(L)' 'MKKILVHGSGDRVPCHAMVDFHCTTYVQSSCTERVDSSLMRNTLFRCYLKEAGVPGLQIALRSMRVGEECHFRVVPEYG' A
#
# COMPACT_ATOMS: atom_id res chain seq x y z
N MET A 1 9.28 7.18 -1.02
CA MET A 1 10.44 6.27 -0.77
C MET A 1 9.94 4.91 -0.32
N LYS A 2 10.45 3.81 -0.88
CA LYS A 2 10.05 2.44 -0.53
C LYS A 2 11.15 1.76 0.28
N LYS A 3 10.79 1.06 1.34
CA LYS A 3 11.66 0.14 2.09
C LYS A 3 11.01 -1.22 2.16
N ILE A 4 11.59 -2.22 1.50
CA ILE A 4 11.09 -3.60 1.54
C ILE A 4 11.46 -4.24 2.88
N LEU A 5 10.51 -4.93 3.50
CA LEU A 5 10.69 -5.71 4.72
C LEU A 5 10.72 -7.20 4.41
N VAL A 6 9.81 -7.66 3.54
CA VAL A 6 9.72 -9.03 3.04
C VAL A 6 9.60 -8.97 1.53
N HIS A 7 10.47 -9.69 0.83
CA HIS A 7 10.40 -9.78 -0.63
C HIS A 7 9.24 -10.68 -1.06
N GLY A 8 8.38 -10.16 -1.93
CA GLY A 8 7.36 -10.97 -2.61
C GLY A 8 7.93 -11.78 -3.77
N SER A 9 7.09 -12.65 -4.34
CA SER A 9 7.44 -13.54 -5.44
C SER A 9 6.80 -13.12 -6.78
N GLY A 10 7.40 -13.59 -7.87
CA GLY A 10 6.92 -13.33 -9.22
C GLY A 10 7.13 -11.90 -9.72
N ASP A 11 6.35 -11.54 -10.73
CA ASP A 11 6.38 -10.23 -11.36
C ASP A 11 5.67 -9.16 -10.53
N ARG A 12 5.90 -7.90 -10.91
CA ARG A 12 5.17 -6.78 -10.31
C ARG A 12 3.69 -6.85 -10.66
N VAL A 13 2.86 -6.31 -9.77
CA VAL A 13 1.42 -6.27 -9.96
C VAL A 13 1.04 -5.54 -11.28
N PRO A 14 0.28 -6.16 -12.18
CA PRO A 14 -0.17 -5.53 -13.43
C PRO A 14 -1.10 -4.33 -13.21
N CYS A 15 -1.07 -3.34 -14.11
CA CYS A 15 -1.81 -2.08 -13.95
C CYS A 15 -3.34 -2.23 -13.90
N HIS A 16 -3.90 -3.31 -14.46
CA HIS A 16 -5.34 -3.57 -14.52
C HIS A 16 -5.78 -4.65 -13.53
N ALA A 17 -4.88 -5.15 -12.69
CA ALA A 17 -5.19 -6.21 -11.75
C ALA A 17 -6.15 -5.74 -10.66
N MET A 18 -7.03 -6.64 -10.23
CA MET A 18 -7.69 -6.53 -8.94
C MET A 18 -6.69 -6.97 -7.87
N VAL A 19 -6.54 -6.18 -6.82
CA VAL A 19 -5.56 -6.39 -5.77
C VAL A 19 -6.25 -6.56 -4.42
N ASP A 20 -5.77 -7.54 -3.67
CA ASP A 20 -6.12 -7.76 -2.27
C ASP A 20 -4.90 -7.43 -1.42
N PHE A 21 -5.03 -6.48 -0.49
CA PHE A 21 -3.90 -6.07 0.33
C PHE A 21 -4.31 -5.63 1.73
N HIS A 22 -3.36 -5.74 2.64
CA HIS A 22 -3.42 -5.07 3.92
C HIS A 22 -2.56 -3.81 3.90
N CYS A 23 -3.01 -2.74 4.53
CA CYS A 23 -2.20 -1.57 4.78
C CYS A 23 -2.50 -0.97 6.16
N THR A 24 -1.53 -0.24 6.68
CA THR A 24 -1.72 0.64 7.83
C THR A 24 -1.04 1.96 7.51
N THR A 25 -1.78 3.06 7.66
CA THR A 25 -1.34 4.41 7.33
C THR A 25 -1.13 5.22 8.60
N TYR A 26 -0.11 6.07 8.57
CA TYR A 26 0.31 6.91 9.69
C TYR A 26 0.55 8.31 9.15
N VAL A 27 0.24 9.36 9.94
CA VAL A 27 0.72 10.71 9.62
C VAL A 27 2.17 10.82 10.09
N GLN A 28 3.06 11.25 9.20
CA GLN A 28 4.48 11.32 9.52
C GLN A 28 4.79 12.28 10.69
N SER A 29 4.03 13.37 10.83
CA SER A 29 4.24 14.36 11.89
C SER A 29 3.90 13.83 13.29
N SER A 30 3.04 12.82 13.41
CA SER A 30 2.66 12.25 14.71
C SER A 30 3.26 10.87 14.96
N CYS A 31 3.64 10.07 13.95
CA CYS A 31 4.24 8.72 14.02
C CYS A 31 3.54 7.68 14.92
N THR A 32 2.58 8.09 15.75
CA THR A 32 1.84 7.31 16.75
C THR A 32 0.34 7.30 16.42
N GLU A 33 -0.15 8.32 15.70
CA GLU A 33 -1.54 8.39 15.26
C GLU A 33 -1.70 7.59 13.95
N ARG A 34 -2.32 6.42 14.08
CA ARG A 34 -2.78 5.62 12.94
C ARG A 34 -3.99 6.29 12.34
N VAL A 35 -3.92 6.60 11.05
CA VAL A 35 -5.06 7.16 10.31
C VAL A 35 -6.00 6.03 9.91
N ASP A 36 -5.43 4.93 9.41
CA ASP A 36 -6.22 3.79 8.98
C ASP A 36 -5.43 2.47 9.08
N SER A 37 -6.11 1.37 9.36
CA SER A 37 -5.54 0.02 9.39
C SER A 37 -6.56 -1.03 8.95
N SER A 38 -6.25 -1.77 7.90
CA SER A 38 -7.04 -2.94 7.48
C SER A 38 -6.90 -4.12 8.45
N LEU A 39 -5.73 -4.23 9.11
CA LEU A 39 -5.44 -5.31 10.04
C LEU A 39 -6.29 -5.17 11.32
N MET A 40 -6.44 -3.95 11.83
CA MET A 40 -7.33 -3.69 12.99
C MET A 40 -8.81 -3.94 12.67
N ARG A 41 -9.22 -3.72 11.42
CA ARG A 41 -10.58 -4.03 10.95
C ARG A 41 -10.79 -5.49 10.58
N ASN A 42 -9.74 -6.32 10.67
CA ASN A 42 -9.76 -7.72 10.26
C ASN A 42 -10.38 -7.93 8.86
N THR A 43 -10.16 -6.98 7.95
CA THR A 43 -10.76 -6.96 6.62
C THR A 43 -9.74 -6.40 5.64
N LEU A 44 -9.48 -7.13 4.56
CA LEU A 44 -8.57 -6.69 3.49
C LEU A 44 -9.22 -5.61 2.61
N PHE A 45 -8.38 -4.76 2.02
CA PHE A 45 -8.82 -3.90 0.94
C PHE A 45 -8.81 -4.67 -0.37
N ARG A 46 -9.88 -4.51 -1.15
CA ARG A 46 -10.01 -5.05 -2.49
C ARG A 46 -10.42 -3.94 -3.45
N CYS A 47 -9.61 -3.70 -4.47
CA CYS A 47 -9.93 -2.76 -5.54
C CYS A 47 -9.21 -3.12 -6.84
N TYR A 48 -9.66 -2.56 -7.96
CA TYR A 48 -8.81 -2.50 -9.14
C TYR A 48 -7.67 -1.52 -8.88
N LEU A 49 -6.44 -1.89 -9.25
CA LEU A 49 -5.27 -1.04 -9.01
C LEU A 49 -5.39 0.35 -9.66
N LYS A 50 -6.11 0.44 -10.79
CA LYS A 50 -6.41 1.72 -11.46
C LYS A 50 -7.34 2.64 -10.65
N GLU A 51 -8.12 2.08 -9.72
CA GLU A 51 -9.16 2.72 -8.92
C GLU A 51 -8.74 2.95 -7.46
N ALA A 52 -7.48 2.66 -7.11
CA ALA A 52 -6.94 3.00 -5.80
C ALA A 52 -6.99 4.53 -5.60
N GLY A 53 -7.86 5.01 -4.70
CA GLY A 53 -8.22 6.43 -4.59
C GLY A 53 -7.11 7.38 -4.14
N VAL A 54 -5.95 6.87 -3.71
CA VAL A 54 -4.79 7.67 -3.32
C VAL A 54 -3.65 7.43 -4.31
N PRO A 55 -3.16 8.46 -5.04
CA PRO A 55 -2.09 8.32 -6.03
C PRO A 55 -0.83 7.64 -5.48
N GLY A 56 -0.42 8.01 -4.26
CA GLY A 56 0.74 7.41 -3.59
C GLY A 56 0.55 5.92 -3.31
N LEU A 57 -0.67 5.49 -2.96
CA LEU A 57 -1.00 4.08 -2.75
C LEU A 57 -0.98 3.31 -4.08
N GLN A 58 -1.48 3.91 -5.15
CA GLN A 58 -1.44 3.30 -6.47
C GLN A 58 0.00 3.07 -6.95
N ILE A 59 0.88 4.06 -6.77
CA ILE A 59 2.32 3.95 -7.09
C ILE A 59 2.97 2.87 -6.24
N ALA A 60 2.64 2.83 -4.95
CA ALA A 60 3.14 1.82 -4.03
C ALA A 60 2.80 0.41 -4.50
N LEU A 61 1.51 0.12 -4.70
CA LEU A 61 1.00 -1.19 -5.10
C LEU A 61 1.57 -1.65 -6.46
N ARG A 62 1.71 -0.75 -7.45
CA ARG A 62 2.33 -1.07 -8.76
C ARG A 62 3.78 -1.54 -8.67
N SER A 63 4.48 -1.11 -7.63
CA SER A 63 5.89 -1.47 -7.46
C SER A 63 6.09 -2.76 -6.66
N MET A 64 5.02 -3.32 -6.08
CA MET A 64 5.05 -4.50 -5.23
C MET A 64 4.91 -5.79 -6.04
N ARG A 65 5.30 -6.90 -5.39
CA ARG A 65 5.09 -8.27 -5.82
C ARG A 65 4.09 -8.97 -4.90
N VAL A 66 3.57 -10.12 -5.32
CA VAL A 66 2.64 -10.91 -4.51
C VAL A 66 3.35 -11.37 -3.22
N GLY A 67 2.70 -11.14 -2.07
CA GLY A 67 3.24 -11.47 -0.75
C GLY A 67 4.34 -10.52 -0.24
N GLU A 68 4.59 -9.40 -0.92
CA GLU A 68 5.58 -8.42 -0.46
C GLU A 68 5.07 -7.61 0.74
N GLU A 69 5.94 -7.39 1.73
CA GLU A 69 5.69 -6.44 2.81
C GLU A 69 6.72 -5.31 2.75
N CYS A 70 6.25 -4.07 2.89
CA CYS A 70 7.12 -2.91 2.78
C CYS A 70 6.52 -1.67 3.45
N HIS A 71 7.39 -0.71 3.77
CA HIS A 71 6.99 0.63 4.15
C HIS A 71 7.12 1.59 2.97
N PHE A 72 6.10 2.42 2.78
CA PHE A 72 6.11 3.52 1.83
C PHE A 72 5.97 4.85 2.54
N ARG A 73 6.93 5.73 2.28
CA ARG A 73 6.79 7.15 2.58
C ARG A 73 6.22 7.85 1.36
N VAL A 74 4.98 8.28 1.47
CA VAL A 74 4.26 9.14 0.52
C VAL A 74 4.46 10.59 0.96
N VAL A 75 4.73 11.47 0.00
CA VAL A 75 4.82 12.92 0.24
C VAL A 75 3.45 13.56 -0.03
N PRO A 76 3.10 14.69 0.62
CA PRO A 76 1.73 15.22 0.63
C PRO A 76 1.10 15.44 -0.76
N GLU A 77 1.93 15.70 -1.77
CA GLU A 77 1.48 15.89 -3.17
C GLU A 77 0.81 14.63 -3.76
N TYR A 78 0.99 13.47 -3.13
CA TYR A 78 0.46 12.18 -3.58
C TYR A 78 -0.51 11.53 -2.57
N GLY A 79 -0.85 12.22 -1.47
CA GLY A 79 -1.77 11.73 -0.44
C GLY A 79 -1.41 12.17 0.96
#